data_AF-A0AA39LSH6-F1
#
_entry.id   AF-A0AA39LSH6-F1
#
_cell.length_a   1.000
_cell.length_b   1.000
_cell.length_c   1.000
_cell.angle_alpha   90.00
_cell.angle_beta   90.00
_cell.angle_gamma   90.00
#
_symmetry.space_group_name_H-M   'P 1'
#
loop_
_entity.id
_entity.type
_entity.pdbx_description
1 polymer ?
#
loop_
_entity_poly.entity_id
_entity_poly.type
_entity_poly.pdbx_seq_one_letter_code
_entity_poly.pdbx_strand_id
1 'polypeptide(L)'
;MRITVFAILSAAVLLTASAQFVSFPEFKCGTNKITTAIAYRTAKATCPTQLEEINECCRDHDECYDDQFGRKFCDSTFCGCLQNTMTSYDEKCDPTLKNMCMAVKLFGEAAYKRATVRRKRAAGNKSADLDRTYG
;
A
#
# COMPACT_ATOMS: atom_id res chain seq x y z
N MET A 1 -28.78 -6.84 49.81
CA MET A 1 -29.32 -6.45 48.50
C MET A 1 -28.26 -6.78 47.45
N ARG A 2 -28.58 -7.75 46.60
CA ARG A 2 -27.67 -8.46 45.68
C ARG A 2 -27.57 -7.72 44.35
N ILE A 3 -26.33 -7.51 43.91
CA ILE A 3 -25.84 -7.73 42.54
C ILE A 3 -26.80 -7.29 41.42
N THR A 4 -26.68 -6.05 40.96
CA THR A 4 -27.01 -5.66 39.58
C THR A 4 -25.95 -4.68 39.06
N VAL A 5 -24.68 -5.09 39.12
CA VAL A 5 -23.58 -4.50 38.33
C VAL A 5 -23.53 -5.12 36.91
N PHE A 6 -24.57 -5.85 36.51
CA PHE A 6 -24.68 -6.51 35.21
C PHE A 6 -25.57 -5.74 34.21
N ALA A 7 -25.51 -4.41 34.22
CA ALA A 7 -26.00 -3.60 33.12
C ALA A 7 -24.84 -2.95 32.32
N ILE A 8 -23.62 -3.48 32.48
CA ILE A 8 -22.43 -3.14 31.67
C ILE A 8 -22.12 -4.31 30.71
N LEU A 9 -23.15 -4.98 30.17
CA LEU A 9 -23.04 -6.07 29.20
C LEU A 9 -23.84 -5.78 27.92
N SER A 10 -23.81 -4.53 27.47
CA SER A 10 -24.32 -4.15 26.15
C SER A 10 -23.41 -3.13 25.45
N ALA A 11 -22.10 -3.22 25.67
CA ALA A 11 -21.18 -2.88 24.60
C ALA A 11 -21.19 -4.07 23.64
N ALA A 12 -22.19 -4.11 22.76
CA ALA A 12 -21.99 -4.75 21.49
C ALA A 12 -20.73 -4.10 20.90
N VAL A 13 -19.59 -4.77 21.08
CA VAL A 13 -18.45 -4.61 20.18
C VAL A 13 -19.00 -5.13 18.86
N LEU A 14 -19.72 -4.23 18.17
CA LEU A 14 -19.97 -4.34 16.76
C LEU A 14 -18.57 -4.43 16.18
N LEU A 15 -18.15 -5.66 15.86
CA LEU A 15 -17.20 -5.93 14.81
C LEU A 15 -17.79 -5.34 13.54
N THR A 16 -17.77 -4.02 13.41
CA THR A 16 -17.88 -3.38 12.12
C THR A 16 -16.59 -3.79 11.43
N ALA A 17 -16.65 -4.85 10.63
CA ALA A 17 -15.75 -4.98 9.51
C ALA A 17 -15.99 -3.71 8.67
N SER A 18 -15.23 -2.66 8.95
CA SER A 18 -15.20 -1.49 8.10
C SER A 18 -14.62 -2.01 6.80
N ALA A 19 -15.48 -2.23 5.81
CA ALA A 19 -15.04 -2.27 4.43
C ALA A 19 -14.28 -0.95 4.22
N GLN A 20 -12.96 -1.02 4.22
CA GLN A 20 -12.13 0.16 4.04
C GLN A 20 -12.30 0.58 2.58
N PHE A 21 -13.17 1.55 2.36
CA PHE A 21 -13.40 2.09 1.03
C PHE A 21 -12.25 3.04 0.70
N VAL A 22 -11.20 2.54 0.04
CA VAL A 22 -10.11 3.41 -0.43
C VAL A 22 -10.65 4.45 -1.40
N SER A 23 -10.52 5.73 -1.04
CA SER A 23 -10.77 6.84 -1.93
C SER A 23 -9.56 7.12 -2.83
N PHE A 24 -9.77 7.82 -3.95
CA PHE A 24 -8.68 8.17 -4.87
C PHE A 24 -7.49 8.91 -4.18
N PRO A 25 -7.70 9.89 -3.28
CA PRO A 25 -6.61 10.54 -2.54
C PRO A 25 -5.78 9.60 -1.65
N GLU A 26 -6.39 8.52 -1.17
CA GLU A 26 -5.77 7.53 -0.28
C GLU A 26 -5.04 6.43 -1.05
N PHE A 27 -5.37 6.23 -2.33
CA PHE A 27 -4.75 5.23 -3.18
C PHE A 27 -3.31 5.64 -3.56
N LYS A 28 -2.34 4.78 -3.26
CA LYS A 28 -0.89 5.04 -3.36
C LYS A 28 -0.20 4.36 -4.54
N CYS A 29 -0.85 3.43 -5.23
CA CYS A 29 -0.25 2.83 -6.42
C CYS A 29 0.00 3.89 -7.51
N GLY A 30 1.21 3.91 -8.07
CA GLY A 30 1.59 4.82 -9.15
C GLY A 30 2.72 5.77 -8.74
N THR A 31 3.32 6.44 -9.73
CA THR A 31 4.49 7.33 -9.48
C THR A 31 4.15 8.81 -9.58
N ASN A 32 2.95 9.13 -10.08
CA ASN A 32 2.41 10.47 -10.25
C ASN A 32 0.89 10.41 -10.36
N LYS A 33 0.22 11.57 -10.30
CA LYS A 33 -1.25 11.67 -10.32
C LYS A 33 -1.91 10.94 -11.50
N ILE A 34 -1.28 10.93 -12.67
CA ILE A 34 -1.84 10.28 -13.88
C ILE A 34 -1.79 8.76 -13.73
N THR A 35 -0.61 8.21 -13.41
CA THR A 35 -0.44 6.76 -13.23
C THR A 35 -1.24 6.25 -12.04
N THR A 36 -1.37 7.04 -10.97
CA THR A 36 -2.25 6.73 -9.84
C THR A 36 -3.73 6.75 -10.25
N ALA A 37 -4.17 7.71 -11.06
CA ALA A 37 -5.54 7.73 -11.56
C ALA A 37 -5.88 6.53 -12.44
N ILE A 38 -4.95 6.11 -13.30
CA ILE A 38 -5.12 4.92 -14.13
C ILE A 38 -5.21 3.68 -13.23
N ALA A 39 -4.24 3.48 -12.34
CA ALA A 39 -4.22 2.34 -11.44
C ALA A 39 -5.49 2.27 -10.57
N TYR A 40 -5.92 3.39 -9.97
CA TYR A 40 -7.13 3.46 -9.16
C TYR A 40 -8.38 3.10 -9.96
N ARG A 41 -8.55 3.69 -11.15
CA ARG A 41 -9.74 3.45 -11.98
C ARG A 41 -9.81 2.01 -12.45
N THR A 42 -8.69 1.44 -12.89
CA THR A 42 -8.63 0.04 -13.32
C THR A 42 -8.91 -0.89 -12.15
N ALA A 43 -8.19 -0.75 -11.02
CA ALA A 43 -8.39 -1.59 -9.84
C ALA A 43 -9.83 -1.48 -9.30
N LYS A 44 -10.39 -0.27 -9.21
CA LYS A 44 -11.78 -0.08 -8.77
C LYS A 44 -12.81 -0.73 -9.71
N ALA A 45 -12.54 -0.75 -11.01
CA ALA A 45 -13.45 -1.33 -12.00
C ALA A 45 -13.39 -2.86 -12.04
N THR A 46 -12.21 -3.45 -11.83
CA THR A 46 -12.00 -4.89 -12.02
C THR A 46 -11.83 -5.67 -10.71
N CYS A 47 -11.35 -5.02 -9.66
CA CYS A 47 -11.01 -5.57 -8.35
C CYS A 47 -11.65 -4.75 -7.20
N PRO A 48 -12.97 -4.43 -7.25
CA PRO A 48 -13.56 -3.49 -6.30
C PRO A 48 -13.48 -3.95 -4.85
N THR A 49 -13.41 -5.27 -4.60
CA THR A 49 -13.34 -5.86 -3.27
C THR A 49 -11.91 -6.08 -2.76
N GLN A 50 -10.89 -5.89 -3.60
CA GLN A 50 -9.46 -5.99 -3.23
C GLN A 50 -8.78 -4.61 -3.19
N LEU A 51 -9.55 -3.52 -3.26
CA LEU A 51 -8.98 -2.20 -3.51
C LEU A 51 -8.06 -1.73 -2.37
N GLU A 52 -8.38 -2.08 -1.12
CA GLU A 52 -7.54 -1.78 0.04
C GLU A 52 -6.29 -2.67 0.06
N GLU A 53 -6.44 -3.97 -0.16
CA GLU A 53 -5.35 -4.92 -0.15
C GLU A 53 -4.33 -4.62 -1.26
N ILE A 54 -4.80 -4.24 -2.46
CA ILE A 54 -3.95 -3.74 -3.55
C ILE A 54 -3.22 -2.47 -3.12
N ASN A 55 -3.90 -1.56 -2.42
CA ASN A 55 -3.32 -0.31 -1.95
C ASN A 55 -2.23 -0.54 -0.90
N GLU A 56 -2.46 -1.49 0.02
CA GLU A 56 -1.50 -1.94 1.02
C GLU A 56 -0.25 -2.51 0.34
N CYS A 57 -0.41 -3.42 -0.64
CA CYS A 57 0.72 -3.91 -1.43
C CYS A 57 1.55 -2.79 -2.08
N CYS A 58 0.91 -1.73 -2.54
CA CYS A 58 1.61 -0.58 -3.12
C CYS A 58 2.38 0.24 -2.08
N ARG A 59 1.85 0.40 -0.87
CA ARG A 59 2.55 1.07 0.23
C ARG A 59 3.80 0.30 0.63
N ASP A 60 3.68 -1.01 0.79
CA ASP A 60 4.80 -1.89 1.12
C ASP A 60 5.87 -1.89 0.02
N HIS A 61 5.45 -1.81 -1.25
CA HIS A 61 6.37 -1.70 -2.38
C HIS A 61 7.14 -0.39 -2.39
N ASP A 62 6.45 0.73 -2.16
CA ASP A 62 7.06 2.05 -2.06
C ASP A 62 8.03 2.13 -0.87
N GLU A 63 7.68 1.54 0.28
CA GLU A 63 8.55 1.44 1.44
C GLU A 63 9.79 0.58 1.14
N CYS A 64 9.61 -0.61 0.54
CA CYS A 64 10.72 -1.45 0.10
C CYS A 64 11.67 -0.71 -0.86
N TYR A 65 11.11 0.11 -1.75
CA TYR A 65 11.86 0.99 -2.63
C TYR A 65 12.62 2.05 -1.83
N ASP A 66 11.99 2.76 -0.90
CA ASP A 66 12.65 3.77 -0.06
C ASP A 66 13.73 3.16 0.85
N ASP A 67 13.57 1.90 1.24
CA ASP A 67 14.54 1.11 2.00
C ASP A 67 15.67 0.50 1.18
N GLN A 68 15.55 0.55 -0.15
CA GLN A 68 16.59 0.13 -1.07
C GLN A 68 16.98 -1.35 -0.92
N PHE A 69 16.01 -2.24 -0.62
CA PHE A 69 16.24 -3.69 -0.52
C PHE A 69 16.51 -4.39 -1.87
N GLY A 70 16.59 -3.63 -2.96
CA GLY A 70 16.84 -4.13 -4.31
C GLY A 70 15.56 -4.24 -5.11
N ARG A 71 15.55 -3.61 -6.30
CA ARG A 71 14.37 -3.57 -7.19
C ARG A 71 13.75 -4.94 -7.45
N LYS A 72 14.57 -5.92 -7.83
CA LYS A 72 14.08 -7.28 -8.16
C LYS A 72 13.39 -7.95 -6.98
N PHE A 73 13.92 -7.75 -5.77
CA PHE A 73 13.31 -8.26 -4.54
C PHE A 73 11.97 -7.57 -4.29
N CYS A 74 11.95 -6.24 -4.22
CA CYS A 74 10.73 -5.46 -4.00
C CYS A 74 9.63 -5.76 -5.03
N ASP A 75 9.97 -5.80 -6.32
CA ASP A 75 9.01 -6.10 -7.39
C ASP A 75 8.45 -7.53 -7.26
N SER A 76 9.26 -8.49 -6.81
CA SER A 76 8.80 -9.87 -6.63
C SER A 76 7.91 -10.01 -5.39
N THR A 77 8.26 -9.34 -4.30
CA THR A 77 7.44 -9.26 -3.08
C THR A 77 6.10 -8.60 -3.37
N PHE A 78 6.09 -7.49 -4.12
CA PHE A 78 4.87 -6.84 -4.57
C PHE A 78 3.98 -7.77 -5.41
N CYS A 79 4.55 -8.49 -6.38
CA CYS A 79 3.80 -9.46 -7.18
C CYS A 79 3.20 -10.58 -6.31
N GLY A 80 3.92 -11.05 -5.28
CA GLY A 80 3.40 -12.04 -4.33
C GLY A 80 2.28 -11.47 -3.47
N CYS A 81 2.41 -10.24 -3.01
CA CYS A 81 1.37 -9.52 -2.27
C CYS A 81 0.08 -9.43 -3.09
N LEU A 82 0.16 -8.98 -4.35
CA LEU A 82 -1.00 -8.89 -5.24
C LEU A 82 -1.69 -10.26 -5.41
N GLN A 83 -0.94 -11.34 -5.62
CA GLN A 83 -1.52 -12.69 -5.77
C GLN A 83 -2.27 -13.14 -4.52
N ASN A 84 -1.81 -12.73 -3.33
CA ASN A 84 -2.43 -13.10 -2.06
C ASN A 84 -3.68 -12.26 -1.73
N THR A 85 -3.97 -11.19 -2.48
CA THR A 85 -5.20 -10.39 -2.28
C THR A 85 -6.47 -11.15 -2.67
N MET A 86 -6.34 -12.23 -3.45
CA MET A 86 -7.45 -13.04 -3.91
C MET A 86 -7.38 -14.46 -3.32
N THR A 87 -8.48 -14.91 -2.72
CA THR A 87 -8.62 -16.27 -2.18
C THR A 87 -9.06 -17.30 -3.23
N SER A 88 -9.63 -16.83 -4.35
CA SER A 88 -10.02 -17.62 -5.51
C SER A 88 -9.85 -16.80 -6.80
N TYR A 89 -9.80 -17.48 -7.95
CA TYR A 89 -9.67 -16.82 -9.25
C TYR A 89 -10.91 -15.96 -9.58
N ASP A 90 -10.66 -14.74 -10.03
CA ASP A 90 -11.65 -13.79 -10.56
C ASP A 90 -11.16 -13.34 -11.94
N GLU A 91 -11.95 -13.64 -12.98
CA GLU A 91 -11.61 -13.39 -14.38
C GLU A 91 -11.38 -11.91 -14.69
N LYS A 92 -12.04 -11.00 -13.96
CA LYS A 92 -11.90 -9.56 -14.16
C LYS A 92 -10.70 -9.03 -13.41
N CYS A 93 -10.51 -9.45 -12.17
CA CYS A 93 -9.46 -8.90 -11.32
C CYS A 93 -8.06 -9.45 -11.64
N ASP A 94 -7.94 -10.75 -11.90
CA ASP A 94 -6.65 -11.42 -12.11
C ASP A 94 -5.78 -10.77 -13.22
N PRO A 95 -6.32 -10.40 -14.39
CA PRO A 95 -5.55 -9.67 -15.41
C PRO A 95 -5.01 -8.32 -14.91
N THR A 96 -5.78 -7.59 -14.09
CA THR A 96 -5.35 -6.32 -13.52
C THR A 96 -4.16 -6.52 -12.57
N LEU A 97 -4.23 -7.50 -11.67
CA LEU A 97 -3.13 -7.81 -10.75
C LEU A 97 -1.86 -8.24 -11.49
N LYS A 98 -2.00 -9.08 -12.52
CA LYS A 98 -0.88 -9.48 -13.39
C LYS A 98 -0.26 -8.29 -14.11
N ASN A 99 -1.08 -7.37 -14.64
CA ASN A 99 -0.60 -6.16 -15.32
C ASN A 99 0.10 -5.20 -14.36
N MET A 100 -0.39 -5.05 -13.12
CA MET A 100 0.29 -4.26 -12.09
C MET A 100 1.67 -4.84 -11.75
N CYS A 101 1.76 -6.16 -11.55
CA CYS A 101 3.03 -6.86 -11.35
C CYS A 101 3.99 -6.68 -12.54
N MET A 102 3.49 -6.79 -13.77
CA MET A 102 4.29 -6.58 -14.98
C MET A 102 4.78 -5.13 -15.09
N ALA A 103 3.93 -4.16 -14.77
CA ALA A 103 4.26 -2.74 -14.87
C ALA A 103 5.46 -2.35 -14.00
N VAL A 104 5.53 -2.83 -12.75
CA VAL A 104 6.68 -2.52 -11.87
C VAL A 104 7.97 -3.18 -12.36
N LYS A 105 7.89 -4.41 -12.89
CA LYS A 105 9.05 -5.13 -13.43
C LYS A 105 9.63 -4.45 -14.68
N LEU A 106 8.75 -3.98 -15.57
CA LEU A 106 9.14 -3.32 -16.82
C LEU A 106 9.55 -1.85 -16.63
N PHE A 107 8.83 -1.10 -15.80
CA PHE A 107 8.96 0.37 -15.73
C PHE A 107 9.42 0.91 -14.37
N GLY A 108 9.59 0.05 -13.36
CA GLY A 108 9.89 0.44 -11.98
C GLY A 108 11.30 0.99 -11.74
N GLU A 109 12.24 0.80 -12.67
CA GLU A 109 13.66 1.19 -12.46
C GLU A 109 13.82 2.69 -12.15
N ALA A 110 13.12 3.56 -12.89
CA ALA A 110 13.20 4.99 -12.65
C ALA A 110 12.61 5.37 -11.28
N ALA A 111 11.54 4.70 -10.85
CA ALA A 111 10.93 4.92 -9.54
C ALA A 111 11.85 4.47 -8.40
N TYR A 112 12.49 3.30 -8.56
CA TYR A 112 13.46 2.76 -7.61
C TYR A 112 14.66 3.69 -7.41
N LYS A 113 15.25 4.19 -8.50
CA LYS A 113 16.36 5.15 -8.44
C LYS A 113 15.96 6.47 -7.78
N ARG A 114 14.73 6.96 -8.02
CA ARG A 114 14.22 8.16 -7.34
C ARG A 114 14.04 7.95 -5.84
N ALA A 115 13.64 6.76 -5.41
CA ALA A 115 13.57 6.40 -3.99
C ALA A 115 14.93 6.52 -3.29
N THR A 116 16.02 6.13 -3.97
CA THR A 116 17.39 6.29 -3.45
C THR A 116 17.72 7.76 -3.13
N VAL A 117 17.34 8.68 -4.02
CA VAL A 117 17.58 10.12 -3.84
C VAL A 117 16.75 10.65 -2.67
N ARG A 118 15.49 10.22 -2.54
CA ARG A 118 14.61 10.56 -1.41
C ARG A 118 15.23 10.12 -0.08
N ARG A 119 15.67 8.86 0.01
CA ARG A 119 16.35 8.30 1.20
C ARG A 119 17.58 9.13 1.59
N LYS A 120 18.45 9.45 0.62
CA LYS A 120 19.67 10.26 0.88
C LYS A 120 19.33 11.66 1.40
N ARG A 121 18.32 12.32 0.83
CA ARG A 121 17.84 13.62 1.31
C ARG A 121 17.28 13.54 2.72
N ALA A 122 16.48 12.51 3.02
CA ALA A 122 15.95 12.30 4.36
C ALA A 122 17.07 12.07 5.39
N ALA A 123 18.09 11.29 5.04
CA ALA A 123 19.26 11.07 5.90
C ALA A 123 20.08 12.36 6.13
N GLY A 124 20.31 13.15 5.06
CA GLY A 124 21.01 14.43 5.15
C GLY A 124 20.25 15.44 6.01
N ASN A 125 18.92 15.53 5.85
CA ASN A 125 18.09 16.38 6.69
C ASN A 125 18.12 15.95 8.17
N LYS A 126 18.12 14.64 8.47
CA LYS A 126 18.25 14.14 9.85
C LYS A 126 19.59 14.52 10.48
N SER A 127 20.68 14.43 9.71
CA SER A 127 22.00 14.89 10.18
C SER A 127 21.99 16.38 10.51
N ALA A 128 21.45 17.21 9.62
CA ALA A 128 21.37 18.66 9.83
C ALA A 128 20.45 19.05 11.00
N ASP A 129 19.42 18.27 11.29
CA ASP A 129 18.51 18.51 12.42
C ASP A 129 19.15 18.10 13.76
N LEU A 130 19.90 17.00 13.78
CA LEU A 130 20.74 16.60 14.92
C LEU A 130 21.79 17.68 15.23
N ASP A 131 22.49 18.18 14.21
CA ASP A 131 23.49 19.25 14.38
C ASP A 131 22.86 20.55 14.91
N ARG A 132 21.61 20.88 14.53
CA ARG A 132 20.90 22.05 15.06
C ARG A 132 20.39 21.87 16.49
N THR A 133 20.05 20.64 16.88
CA THR A 133 19.47 20.35 18.20
C THR A 133 20.55 20.22 19.29
N TYR A 134 21.77 19.82 18.91
CA TYR A 134 22.87 19.55 19.85
C TYR A 134 24.13 20.39 19.63
N GLY A 135 24.10 21.36 18.70
CA GLY A 135 25.21 22.27 18.37
C GLY A 135 25.06 23.67 18.93
#